data_AF-A0A5C7QXD6-F1
#
_entry.id   AF-A0A5C7QXD6-F1
#
_cell.length_a   1.000
_cell.length_b   1.000
_cell.length_c   1.000
_cell.angle_alpha   90.00
_cell.angle_beta   90.00
_cell.angle_gamma   90.00
#
_symmetry.space_group_name_H-M   'P 1'
#
loop_
_entity.id
_entity.type
_entity.pdbx_description
1 polymer ?
#
loop_
_entity_poly.entity_id
_entity_poly.type
_entity_poly.pdbx_seq_one_letter_code
_entity_poly.pdbx_strand_id
1 'polypeptide(L)'
;MALAGASSAASCGGSSSEAPAPSGNTPAPTPPAPTPPAPPPPAPPPAGGPITATTITSNLASPWGMAFLPDGRMLVTLKGGSMVIVSANGSSTTPVTGVPAVN
;
A
#
# COMPACT_ATOMS: atom_id res chain seq x y z
N MET A 1 -16.18 36.70 -5.44
CA MET A 1 -15.29 37.78 -5.91
C MET A 1 -13.99 37.62 -5.15
N ALA A 2 -12.88 37.38 -5.88
CA ALA A 2 -11.45 37.63 -5.55
C ALA A 2 -10.92 37.37 -4.11
N LEU A 3 -9.72 36.86 -3.84
CA LEU A 3 -8.51 36.54 -4.61
C LEU A 3 -7.59 35.77 -3.64
N ALA A 4 -6.79 34.85 -4.18
CA ALA A 4 -5.67 34.20 -3.49
C ALA A 4 -4.49 35.17 -3.29
N GLY A 5 -3.55 34.82 -2.40
CA GLY A 5 -2.24 35.49 -2.35
C GLY A 5 -1.27 34.90 -1.34
N ALA A 6 -0.35 34.05 -1.81
CA ALA A 6 0.90 33.69 -1.14
C ALA A 6 2.06 34.46 -1.81
N SER A 7 3.13 34.78 -1.09
CA SER A 7 4.34 35.40 -1.66
C SER A 7 5.61 35.02 -0.91
N SER A 8 6.70 35.00 -1.68
CA SER A 8 7.87 34.12 -1.61
C SER A 8 9.06 34.66 -0.81
N ALA A 9 10.03 33.78 -0.57
CA ALA A 9 11.34 34.03 0.04
C ALA A 9 12.35 34.70 -0.94
N ALA A 10 13.12 35.64 -0.39
CA ALA A 10 14.40 36.16 -0.90
C ALA A 10 15.54 35.26 -0.36
N SER A 11 16.80 35.26 -0.81
CA SER A 11 17.58 36.29 -1.46
C SER A 11 18.91 35.71 -1.97
N CYS A 12 19.44 36.42 -2.95
CA CYS A 12 20.69 36.35 -3.70
C CYS A 12 22.02 36.26 -2.93
N GLY A 13 23.11 36.01 -3.67
CA GLY A 13 24.46 36.42 -3.27
C GLY A 13 25.58 35.92 -4.18
N GLY A 14 25.78 36.56 -5.34
CA GLY A 14 26.99 36.43 -6.17
C GLY A 14 27.85 37.70 -6.12
N SER A 15 29.10 37.61 -6.61
CA SER A 15 29.82 38.75 -7.23
C SER A 15 31.12 38.29 -7.89
N SER A 16 31.21 38.49 -9.22
CA SER A 16 32.46 38.60 -9.96
C SER A 16 32.53 40.02 -10.54
N SER A 17 33.66 40.69 -10.34
CA SER A 17 33.96 42.02 -10.89
C SER A 17 34.34 41.96 -12.36
N GLU A 18 33.92 43.01 -13.05
CA GLU A 18 33.87 43.25 -14.48
C GLU A 18 35.08 44.04 -14.99
N ALA A 19 35.45 43.86 -16.26
CA ALA A 19 36.13 44.88 -17.06
C ALA A 19 35.79 44.71 -18.57
N PRO A 20 35.79 45.80 -19.38
CA PRO A 20 34.77 46.02 -20.41
C PRO A 20 35.32 45.99 -21.86
N ALA A 21 34.45 45.75 -22.86
CA ALA A 21 34.61 46.19 -24.26
C ALA A 21 33.27 46.07 -25.06
N PRO A 22 33.17 46.59 -26.31
CA PRO A 22 32.48 47.81 -26.74
C PRO A 22 31.11 47.58 -27.44
N SER A 23 30.39 48.68 -27.70
CA SER A 23 29.02 48.71 -28.26
C SER A 23 28.89 47.99 -29.61
N GLY A 24 28.36 46.77 -29.58
CA GLY A 24 27.93 45.99 -30.75
C GLY A 24 26.44 45.70 -30.65
N ASN A 25 25.68 46.10 -31.67
CA ASN A 25 24.21 45.97 -31.70
C ASN A 25 23.78 44.55 -32.12
N THR A 26 24.34 43.53 -31.46
CA THR A 26 23.96 42.14 -31.71
C THR A 26 22.69 41.83 -30.93
N PRO A 27 21.63 41.24 -31.54
CA PRO A 27 20.53 40.68 -30.76
C PRO A 27 21.11 39.72 -29.72
N ALA A 28 20.86 39.99 -28.44
CA ALA A 28 21.33 39.12 -27.37
C ALA A 28 20.82 37.70 -27.63
N PRO A 29 21.67 36.66 -27.53
CA PRO A 29 21.19 35.29 -27.67
C PRO A 29 20.16 35.03 -26.56
N THR A 30 18.94 34.64 -26.92
CA THR A 30 17.92 34.23 -25.96
C THR A 30 18.46 33.05 -25.14
N PRO A 31 18.47 33.11 -23.80
CA PRO A 31 18.87 31.98 -22.97
C PRO A 31 17.99 30.76 -23.30
N PRO A 32 18.55 29.55 -23.37
CA PRO A 32 17.74 28.36 -23.57
C PRO A 32 16.75 28.20 -22.40
N ALA A 33 15.53 27.78 -22.72
CA ALA A 33 14.52 27.51 -21.70
C ALA A 33 14.99 26.39 -20.75
N PRO A 34 14.63 26.44 -19.44
CA PRO A 34 15.01 25.39 -18.51
C PRO A 34 14.40 24.05 -18.94
N THR A 35 15.22 23.00 -18.93
CA THR A 35 14.78 21.65 -19.26
C THR A 35 13.86 21.10 -18.16
N PRO A 36 12.69 20.52 -18.49
CA PRO A 36 11.84 19.87 -17.50
C PRO A 36 12.58 18.74 -16.77
N PRO A 37 12.28 18.52 -15.47
CA PRO A 37 12.87 17.41 -14.73
C PRO A 37 12.48 16.06 -15.35
N ALA A 38 13.41 15.11 -15.32
CA ALA A 38 13.20 13.77 -15.84
C ALA A 38 12.13 13.00 -15.03
N PRO A 39 11.38 12.07 -15.67
CA PRO A 39 10.44 11.23 -14.95
C PRO A 39 11.16 10.30 -13.96
N PRO A 40 10.51 9.93 -12.84
CA PRO A 40 11.09 9.01 -11.88
C PRO A 40 11.28 7.60 -12.50
N PRO A 41 12.25 6.83 -12.01
CA PRO A 41 12.47 5.46 -12.49
C PRO A 41 11.27 4.56 -12.17
N PRO A 42 11.06 3.48 -12.94
CA PRO A 42 10.03 2.50 -12.66
C PRO A 42 10.16 1.91 -11.25
N ALA A 43 9.03 1.65 -10.59
CA ALA A 43 9.00 0.97 -9.31
C ALA A 43 9.49 -0.49 -9.46
N PRO A 44 10.13 -1.07 -8.42
CA PRO A 44 10.54 -2.47 -8.44
C PRO A 44 9.33 -3.41 -8.51
N PRO A 45 9.49 -4.61 -9.09
CA PRO A 45 8.42 -5.59 -9.14
C PRO A 45 8.03 -6.07 -7.72
N PRO A 46 6.77 -6.51 -7.53
CA PRO A 46 6.34 -7.06 -6.25
C PRO A 46 7.21 -8.25 -5.82
N ALA A 47 7.65 -8.26 -4.56
CA ALA A 47 8.55 -9.28 -4.02
C ALA A 47 7.83 -10.57 -3.57
N GLY A 48 6.79 -11.02 -4.28
CA GLY A 48 5.98 -12.18 -3.91
C GLY A 48 6.24 -13.41 -4.78
N GLY A 49 6.43 -14.57 -4.15
CA GLY A 49 6.42 -15.89 -4.82
C GLY A 49 4.99 -16.44 -5.01
N PRO A 50 4.84 -17.58 -5.70
CA PRO A 50 3.54 -18.21 -5.90
C PRO A 50 2.93 -18.64 -4.56
N ILE A 51 1.64 -18.37 -4.38
CA ILE A 51 0.86 -18.79 -3.20
C ILE A 51 -0.03 -19.96 -3.59
N THR A 52 0.05 -21.06 -2.83
CA THR A 52 -0.81 -22.23 -3.01
C THR A 52 -1.80 -22.32 -1.86
N ALA A 53 -3.09 -22.48 -2.20
CA ALA A 53 -4.13 -22.77 -1.23
C ALA A 53 -4.46 -24.27 -1.25
N THR A 54 -4.70 -24.86 -0.08
CA THR A 54 -5.15 -26.24 0.05
C THR A 54 -6.45 -26.26 0.85
N THR A 55 -7.46 -26.92 0.30
CA THR A 55 -8.73 -27.12 0.99
C THR A 55 -8.57 -28.16 2.08
N ILE A 56 -8.78 -27.76 3.33
CA ILE A 56 -8.75 -28.68 4.47
C ILE A 56 -10.13 -29.33 4.66
N THR A 57 -11.20 -28.53 4.61
CA THR A 57 -12.59 -29.01 4.70
C THR A 57 -13.50 -28.10 3.89
N SER A 58 -14.60 -28.65 3.34
CA SER A 58 -15.50 -27.94 2.42
C SER A 58 -16.95 -27.81 2.89
N ASN A 59 -17.32 -28.48 3.99
CA ASN A 59 -18.72 -28.61 4.43
C ASN A 59 -19.00 -27.89 5.76
N LEU A 60 -18.66 -26.59 5.83
CA LEU A 60 -18.93 -25.74 7.00
C LEU A 60 -20.05 -24.75 6.68
N ALA A 61 -21.02 -24.62 7.58
CA ALA A 61 -22.14 -23.70 7.40
C ALA A 61 -21.72 -22.25 7.76
N SER A 62 -21.38 -21.45 6.74
CA SER A 62 -21.00 -20.04 6.89
C SER A 62 -19.92 -19.81 7.98
N PRO A 63 -18.69 -20.34 7.78
CA PRO A 63 -17.60 -20.11 8.73
C PRO A 63 -17.29 -18.60 8.82
N TRP A 64 -17.18 -18.09 10.05
CA TRP A 64 -16.90 -16.69 10.33
C TRP A 64 -15.45 -16.49 10.78
N GLY A 65 -14.97 -17.34 11.67
CA GLY A 65 -13.63 -17.22 12.26
C GLY A 65 -13.07 -18.58 12.62
N MET A 66 -11.75 -18.65 12.78
CA MET A 66 -11.06 -19.88 13.18
C MET A 66 -9.82 -19.59 14.02
N ALA A 67 -9.43 -20.56 14.84
CA ALA A 67 -8.20 -20.55 15.63
C ALA A 67 -7.55 -21.94 15.61
N PHE A 68 -6.22 -21.98 15.51
CA PHE A 68 -5.46 -23.22 15.62
C PHE A 68 -5.27 -23.59 17.09
N LEU A 69 -5.51 -24.85 17.40
CA LEU A 69 -5.28 -25.44 18.71
C LEU A 69 -3.84 -25.99 18.80
N PRO A 70 -3.26 -26.14 20.00
CA PRO A 70 -1.89 -26.65 20.16
C PRO A 70 -1.67 -28.09 19.63
N ASP A 71 -2.75 -28.85 19.47
CA ASP A 71 -2.73 -30.22 18.92
C ASP A 71 -2.89 -30.26 17.39
N GLY A 72 -2.92 -29.10 16.72
CA GLY A 72 -3.07 -28.98 15.28
C GLY A 72 -4.50 -29.01 14.76
N ARG A 73 -5.51 -29.19 15.64
CA ARG A 73 -6.91 -29.03 15.26
C ARG A 73 -7.26 -27.55 15.07
N MET A 74 -8.44 -27.31 14.49
CA MET A 74 -8.96 -25.97 14.27
C MET A 74 -10.30 -25.81 14.98
N LEU A 75 -10.42 -24.80 15.83
CA LEU A 75 -11.70 -24.32 16.34
C LEU A 75 -12.30 -23.37 15.30
N VAL A 76 -13.53 -23.60 14.87
CA VAL A 76 -14.20 -22.78 13.85
C VAL A 76 -15.54 -22.28 14.40
N THR A 77 -15.76 -20.97 14.33
CA THR A 77 -17.04 -20.33 14.66
C THR A 77 -17.89 -20.17 13.41
N LEU A 78 -19.15 -20.56 13.48
CA LEU A 78 -20.12 -20.44 12.40
C LEU A 78 -21.03 -19.22 12.64
N LYS A 79 -21.46 -18.57 11.56
CA LYS A 79 -22.34 -17.39 11.64
C LYS A 79 -23.64 -17.65 12.41
N GLY A 80 -24.15 -18.89 12.38
CA GLY A 80 -25.37 -19.30 13.08
C GLY A 80 -25.24 -19.50 14.59
N GLY A 81 -24.14 -19.08 15.22
CA GLY A 81 -23.95 -19.21 16.67
C GLY A 81 -23.42 -20.57 17.14
N SER A 82 -23.09 -21.46 16.21
CA SER A 82 -22.48 -22.75 16.52
C SER A 82 -20.97 -22.70 16.41
N MET A 83 -20.29 -23.61 17.09
CA MET A 83 -18.85 -23.78 17.02
C MET A 83 -18.53 -25.26 16.78
N VAL A 84 -17.48 -25.52 16.00
CA VAL A 84 -17.02 -26.88 15.69
C VAL A 84 -15.51 -26.99 15.82
N ILE A 85 -15.02 -28.19 16.13
CA ILE A 85 -13.60 -28.54 16.05
C ILE A 85 -13.39 -29.37 14.79
N VAL A 86 -12.48 -28.92 13.92
CA VAL A 86 -12.05 -29.63 12.72
C VAL A 86 -10.71 -30.32 13.03
N SER A 87 -10.56 -31.58 12.64
CA SER A 87 -9.28 -32.31 12.79
C SER A 87 -8.17 -31.66 11.96
N ALA A 88 -6.91 -31.90 12.32
CA ALA A 88 -5.76 -31.32 11.63
C ALA A 88 -5.73 -31.62 10.12
N ASN A 89 -6.22 -32.79 9.73
CA ASN A 89 -6.33 -33.24 8.33
C ASN A 89 -7.70 -32.91 7.68
N GLY A 90 -8.61 -32.26 8.40
CA GLY A 90 -9.94 -31.91 7.91
C GLY A 90 -10.93 -33.06 7.75
N SER A 91 -10.57 -34.29 8.11
CA SER A 91 -11.40 -35.49 7.92
C SER A 91 -12.62 -35.56 8.84
N SER A 92 -12.61 -34.86 9.98
CA SER A 92 -13.72 -34.89 10.93
C SER A 92 -14.02 -33.50 11.48
N THR A 93 -15.32 -33.26 11.73
CA THR A 93 -15.84 -32.05 12.34
C THR A 93 -16.72 -32.44 13.53
N THR A 94 -16.39 -31.96 14.72
CA THR A 94 -17.11 -32.27 15.96
C THR A 94 -17.76 -30.99 16.51
N PRO A 95 -19.09 -30.97 16.76
CA PRO A 95 -19.74 -29.81 17.34
C PRO A 95 -19.32 -29.58 18.79
N VAL A 96 -19.14 -28.31 19.15
CA VAL A 96 -18.91 -27.88 20.53
C VAL A 96 -20.25 -27.57 21.18
N THR A 97 -20.46 -28.12 22.39
CA THR A 97 -21.68 -27.92 23.17
C THR A 97 -21.53 -26.75 24.16
N GLY A 98 -22.65 -26.24 24.67
CA GLY A 98 -22.64 -25.15 25.65
C GLY A 98 -22.38 -23.76 25.07
N VAL A 99 -22.48 -23.60 23.75
CA VAL A 99 -22.34 -22.31 23.08
C VAL A 99 -23.66 -21.53 23.18
N PRO A 100 -23.65 -20.23 23.52
CA PRO A 100 -24.84 -19.40 23.56
C PRO A 100 -25.57 -19.31 22.22
N ALA A 101 -26.90 -19.16 22.26
CA ALA A 101 -27.69 -18.88 21.07
C ALA A 101 -27.41 -17.47 20.53
N VAL A 102 -27.54 -17.31 19.21
CA VAL A 102 -27.52 -16.02 18.53
C VAL A 102 -28.94 -15.57 18.19
N ASN A 103 -29.18 -14.27 18.25
CA ASN A 103 -30.51 -13.64 18.21
C ASN A 103 -31.22 -13.73 16.85
#